data_AF-X1AIB6-F1
#
_entry.id   AF-X1AIB6-F1
#
_cell.length_a   1.000
_cell.length_b   1.000
_cell.length_c   1.000
_cell.angle_alpha   90.00
_cell.angle_beta   90.00
_cell.angle_gamma   90.00
#
_symmetry.space_group_name_H-M   'P 1'
#
loop_
_entity.id
_entity.type
_entity.pdbx_description
1 polymer ?
#
loop_
_entity_poly.entity_id
_entity_poly.type
_entity_poly.pdbx_seq_one_letter_code
_entity_poly.pdbx_strand_id
1 'polypeptide(L)'
;EVLKDVVFRVLPISPFSARNMIREIRSARLLEGFRGIPPYDKKAIERLILAVSEVIEAYPEIQELDLNPVIVHENGLKIADARVILKED
;
A
#
# COMPACT_ATOMS: atom_id res chain seq x y z
N GLU A 1 10.92 8.75 -4.01
CA GLU A 1 10.39 8.17 -5.27
C GLU A 1 11.44 8.19 -6.38
N VAL A 2 12.18 7.10 -6.59
CA VAL A 2 13.24 7.05 -7.63
C VAL A 2 12.72 6.44 -8.93
N LEU A 3 11.76 5.50 -8.85
CA LEU A 3 11.22 4.79 -10.01
C LEU A 3 10.08 5.54 -10.72
N LYS A 4 9.56 6.63 -10.13
CA LYS A 4 8.34 7.36 -10.58
C LYS A 4 7.16 6.42 -10.90
N ASP A 5 7.12 5.27 -10.25
CA ASP A 5 6.17 4.19 -10.50
C ASP A 5 5.14 4.20 -9.37
N VAL A 6 4.17 5.10 -9.51
CA VAL A 6 3.17 5.39 -8.50
C VAL A 6 1.78 5.43 -9.13
N VAL A 7 0.78 5.06 -8.34
CA VAL A 7 -0.62 5.04 -8.73
C VAL A 7 -1.41 5.78 -7.66
N PHE A 8 -2.37 6.59 -8.10
CA PHE A 8 -3.21 7.38 -7.20
C PHE A 8 -4.66 6.91 -7.29
N ARG A 9 -5.35 7.00 -6.15
CA ARG A 9 -6.80 6.80 -6.05
C ARG A 9 -7.38 7.78 -5.03
N VAL A 10 -8.65 8.10 -5.24
CA VAL A 10 -9.47 8.84 -4.28
C VAL A 10 -10.13 7.84 -3.33
N LEU A 11 -10.26 8.21 -2.06
CA LEU A 11 -10.97 7.42 -1.06
C LEU A 11 -12.50 7.58 -1.21
N PRO A 12 -13.33 6.60 -0.79
CA PRO A 12 -12.96 5.26 -0.30
C PRO A 12 -12.36 4.36 -1.38
N ILE A 13 -11.46 3.45 -0.98
CA ILE A 13 -10.91 2.43 -1.88
C ILE A 13 -11.71 1.13 -1.74
N SER A 14 -12.28 0.66 -2.85
CA SER A 14 -12.91 -0.66 -2.91
C SER A 14 -11.88 -1.79 -3.08
N PRO A 15 -12.19 -3.04 -2.70
CA PRO A 15 -11.30 -4.19 -2.95
C PRO A 15 -10.93 -4.35 -4.43
N PHE A 16 -11.84 -4.04 -5.35
CA PHE A 16 -11.55 -4.05 -6.78
C PHE A 16 -10.52 -2.96 -7.15
N SER A 17 -10.68 -1.75 -6.62
CA SER A 17 -9.73 -0.66 -6.85
C SER A 17 -8.35 -0.98 -6.28
N ALA A 18 -8.28 -1.52 -5.05
CA ALA A 18 -7.02 -1.94 -4.42
C ALA A 18 -6.26 -2.97 -5.26
N ARG A 19 -6.96 -3.99 -5.78
CA ARG A 19 -6.33 -4.98 -6.70
C ARG A 19 -5.81 -4.34 -7.98
N ASN A 20 -6.53 -3.36 -8.54
CA ASN A 20 -6.11 -2.68 -9.76
C ASN A 20 -4.93 -1.74 -9.51
N MET A 21 -4.88 -1.04 -8.37
CA MET A 21 -3.73 -0.22 -7.99
C MET A 21 -2.45 -1.05 -8.00
N ILE A 22 -2.47 -2.24 -7.39
CA ILE A 22 -1.30 -3.14 -7.38
C ILE A 22 -0.89 -3.55 -8.81
N ARG A 23 -1.85 -3.77 -9.71
CA ARG A 23 -1.61 -4.18 -11.11
C ARG A 23 -1.09 -3.05 -12.00
N GLU A 24 -1.43 -1.80 -11.69
CA GLU A 24 -1.07 -0.62 -12.48
C GLU A 24 0.38 -0.16 -12.27
N ILE A 25 0.99 -0.55 -11.15
CA ILE A 25 2.41 -0.33 -10.89
C ILE A 25 3.23 -1.14 -11.91
N ARG A 26 4.13 -0.50 -12.65
CA ARG A 26 4.98 -1.13 -13.68
C ARG A 26 5.85 -2.23 -13.08
N SER A 27 6.27 -2.03 -11.84
CA SER A 27 7.10 -2.94 -11.04
C SER A 27 6.30 -4.08 -10.39
N ALA A 28 4.98 -4.19 -10.61
CA ALA A 28 4.15 -5.25 -10.04
C ALA A 28 4.65 -6.67 -10.35
N ARG A 29 5.37 -6.85 -11.47
CA ARG A 29 6.04 -8.13 -11.81
C ARG A 29 7.08 -8.56 -10.78
N LEU A 30 7.69 -7.64 -10.03
CA LEU A 30 8.62 -7.98 -8.95
C LEU A 30 7.90 -8.74 -7.81
N LEU A 31 6.59 -8.52 -7.64
CA LEU A 31 5.78 -9.22 -6.65
C LEU A 31 5.50 -10.67 -7.03
N GLU A 32 5.74 -11.07 -8.28
CA GLU A 32 5.56 -12.45 -8.76
C GLU A 32 6.73 -13.37 -8.38
N GLY A 33 7.80 -12.80 -7.80
CA GLY A 33 9.05 -13.52 -7.55
C GLY A 33 9.88 -13.68 -8.82
N PHE A 34 11.16 -14.00 -8.67
CA PHE A 34 12.06 -14.28 -9.79
C PHE A 34 13.13 -15.28 -9.37
N ARG A 35 13.46 -16.22 -10.27
CA ARG A 35 14.55 -17.24 -10.16
C ARG A 35 14.90 -17.64 -8.72
N GLY A 36 14.12 -18.56 -8.15
CA GLY A 36 14.36 -19.12 -6.81
C GLY A 36 13.81 -18.26 -5.66
N ILE A 37 13.35 -17.04 -5.95
CA ILE A 37 12.60 -16.23 -5.00
C ILE A 37 11.09 -16.50 -5.19
N PRO A 38 10.39 -17.01 -4.18
CA PRO A 38 8.94 -17.22 -4.23
C PRO A 38 8.15 -15.91 -4.39
N PRO A 39 6.90 -15.98 -4.85
CA PRO A 39 6.04 -14.81 -5.00
C PRO A 39 5.73 -14.16 -3.64
N TYR A 40 5.58 -12.84 -3.64
CA TYR A 40 5.20 -12.06 -2.46
C TYR A 40 3.68 -12.09 -2.23
N ASP A 41 3.25 -11.92 -0.97
CA ASP A 41 1.83 -11.90 -0.60
C ASP A 41 1.14 -10.61 -1.06
N LYS A 42 0.71 -10.58 -2.33
CA LYS A 42 -0.07 -9.49 -2.91
C LYS A 42 -1.39 -9.23 -2.18
N LYS A 43 -1.98 -10.25 -1.55
CA LYS A 43 -3.21 -10.06 -0.77
C LYS A 43 -2.94 -9.28 0.51
N ALA A 44 -1.75 -9.37 1.09
CA ALA A 44 -1.37 -8.55 2.23
C ALA A 44 -1.32 -7.07 1.86
N ILE A 45 -0.79 -6.73 0.68
CA ILE A 45 -0.79 -5.36 0.16
C ILE A 45 -2.22 -4.87 -0.05
N GLU A 46 -3.09 -5.68 -0.66
CA GLU A 46 -4.51 -5.34 -0.85
C GLU A 46 -5.20 -5.04 0.50
N ARG A 47 -4.99 -5.90 1.51
CA ARG A 47 -5.53 -5.69 2.86
C ARG A 47 -5.01 -4.40 3.49
N LEU A 48 -3.72 -4.09 3.33
CA LEU A 48 -3.14 -2.87 3.86
C LEU A 48 -3.75 -1.62 3.22
N ILE A 49 -3.92 -1.60 1.89
CA ILE A 49 -4.55 -0.48 1.17
C ILE A 49 -5.97 -0.24 1.69
N LEU A 50 -6.75 -1.30 1.87
CA LEU A 50 -8.12 -1.21 2.39
C LEU A 50 -8.13 -0.71 3.83
N ALA A 51 -7.27 -1.25 4.70
CA ALA A 51 -7.15 -0.80 6.09
C ALA A 51 -6.76 0.68 6.18
N VAL A 52 -5.85 1.16 5.32
CA VAL A 52 -5.51 2.59 5.25
C VAL A 52 -6.71 3.43 4.82
N SER A 53 -7.48 3.00 3.81
CA SER A 53 -8.72 3.69 3.41
C SER A 53 -9.67 3.82 4.61
N GLU A 54 -9.92 2.74 5.33
CA GLU A 54 -10.80 2.72 6.50
C GLU A 54 -10.30 3.64 7.62
N VAL A 55 -8.98 3.66 7.89
CA VAL A 55 -8.38 4.55 8.90
C VAL A 55 -8.57 6.02 8.51
N ILE A 56 -8.26 6.40 7.27
CA ILE A 56 -8.37 7.81 6.87
C ILE A 56 -9.84 8.27 6.83
N GLU A 57 -10.78 7.39 6.48
CA GLU A 57 -12.20 7.71 6.56
C GLU A 57 -12.71 7.84 8.00
N ALA A 58 -12.19 7.02 8.92
CA ALA A 58 -12.57 7.05 10.33
C ALA A 58 -11.99 8.24 11.11
N TYR A 59 -10.84 8.77 10.68
CA TYR A 59 -10.11 9.84 11.37
C TYR A 59 -9.83 11.05 10.44
N PRO A 60 -10.83 11.92 10.20
CA PRO A 60 -10.69 13.09 9.33
C PRO A 60 -9.63 14.11 9.78
N GLU A 61 -9.16 14.04 11.02
CA GLU A 61 -8.06 14.85 11.57
C GLU A 61 -6.69 14.48 10.99
N ILE A 62 -6.54 13.27 10.42
CA ILE A 62 -5.32 12.85 9.76
C ILE A 62 -5.19 13.63 8.44
N GLN A 63 -4.16 14.46 8.34
CA GLN A 63 -3.80 15.17 7.12
C GLN A 63 -2.97 14.30 6.18
N GLU A 64 -2.05 13.51 6.73
CA GLU A 64 -1.14 12.66 5.98
C GLU A 64 -0.82 11.38 6.77
N LEU A 65 -0.83 10.23 6.08
CA LEU A 65 -0.33 8.96 6.59
C LEU A 65 0.67 8.42 5.56
N ASP A 66 1.93 8.31 5.95
CA ASP A 66 2.98 7.71 5.15
C ASP A 66 3.47 6.42 5.81
N LEU A 67 3.49 5.34 5.03
CA LEU A 67 3.95 4.02 5.45
C LEU A 67 5.16 3.67 4.60
N ASN A 68 6.37 3.89 5.13
CA ASN A 68 7.58 3.72 4.35
C ASN A 68 8.81 3.42 5.22
N PRO A 69 9.47 2.26 5.09
CA PRO A 69 9.19 1.20 4.12
C PRO A 69 8.13 0.19 4.60
N VAL A 70 7.35 -0.31 3.63
CA VAL A 70 6.54 -1.53 3.79
C VAL A 70 7.31 -2.71 3.18
N ILE A 71 7.65 -3.69 4.00
CA ILE A 71 8.39 -4.89 3.61
C ILE A 71 7.39 -6.02 3.40
N VAL A 72 7.25 -6.48 2.16
CA VAL A 72 6.37 -7.61 1.82
C VAL A 72 7.16 -8.91 1.87
N HIS A 73 6.55 -9.97 2.39
CA HIS A 73 7.14 -11.31 2.47
C HIS A 73 6.29 -12.30 1.66
N GLU A 74 6.72 -13.56 1.61
CA GLU A 74 5.93 -14.68 1.05
C GLU A 74 4.56 -14.82 1.73
N ASN A 75 4.53 -14.52 3.03
CA ASN A 75 3.35 -14.59 3.87
C ASN A 75 3.24 -13.29 4.67
N GLY A 76 2.34 -12.41 4.26
CA GLY A 76 2.12 -11.12 4.93
C GLY A 76 3.13 -10.03 4.57
N LEU A 77 3.13 -8.98 5.39
CA LEU A 77 4.00 -7.82 5.28
C LEU A 77 4.30 -7.24 6.67
N LYS A 78 5.29 -6.35 6.73
CA LYS A 78 5.65 -5.55 7.90
C LYS A 78 5.78 -4.09 7.51
N ILE A 79 5.20 -3.22 8.33
CA ILE A 79 5.45 -1.78 8.26
C ILE A 79 6.63 -1.52 9.19
N ALA A 80 7.76 -1.08 8.63
CA ALA A 80 8.95 -0.83 9.44
C ALA A 80 8.94 0.55 10.08
N ASP A 81 8.33 1.52 9.40
CA ASP A 81 8.15 2.89 9.88
C ASP A 81 6.81 3.46 9.38
N ALA A 82 6.24 4.36 10.16
CA ALA A 82 4.97 5.01 9.88
C ALA A 82 4.98 6.43 10.42
N ARG A 83 4.59 7.39 9.58
CA ARG A 83 4.46 8.79 9.95
C ARG A 83 3.02 9.24 9.77
N VAL A 84 2.49 9.92 10.79
CA VAL A 84 1.15 10.52 10.76
C VAL A 84 1.28 12.01 11.01
N ILE A 85 0.67 12.82 10.15
CA ILE A 85 0.55 14.26 10.32
C ILE A 85 -0.92 14.57 10.52
N LEU A 86 -1.23 15.32 11.56
CA LEU A 86 -2.58 15.79 11.84
C LEU A 86 -2.77 17.20 11.28
N LYS A 87 -4.01 17.56 10.98
CA LYS A 87 -4.37 18.92 10.60
C LYS A 87 -3.99 19.89 11.73
N GLU A 88 -3.44 21.04 11.37
CA GLU A 88 -3.33 22.18 12.27
C GLU A 88 -4.72 22.84 12.42
N ASP A 89 -5.06 23.29 13.63
CA ASP A 89 -6.32 23.96 13.95
C ASP A 89 -6.49 25.32 13.23
#